data_AF-A0A7W7FW18-F1
#
_entry.id   AF-A0A7W7FW18-F1
#
_cell.length_a   1.000
_cell.length_b   1.000
_cell.length_c   1.000
_cell.angle_alpha   90.00
_cell.angle_beta   90.00
_cell.angle_gamma   90.00
#
_symmetry.space_group_name_H-M   'P 1'
#
loop_
_entity.id
_entity.type
_entity.pdbx_description
1 polymer ?
#
loop_
_entity_poly.entity_id
_entity_poly.type
_entity_poly.pdbx_seq_one_letter_code
_entity_poly.pdbx_strand_id
1 'polypeptide(L)'
;MSQHQPSDLPPYRAVLVVDIKDYSGYQGVEHQSLSEQVPEILAATFARIGRPEVWDEKSFHDSTGDGYAVGLDPRRLPLLIDPFLTGLQQELAHRHELATGTAAHNPVRMRVSLSVGPLTDTGHNLLGDGKGTHRVEAHRLVDAPAVKELLERTNPTLTFVAAILSERVFQDAVATGYTGVDASEFTPAEVRIKQYQGTAYLYLSRASGDALANGLVPGTAPVAPPAAAPVDPPAPAAEGNRSRGGMGDLHEVSGTIIAGNDGSVQTGDGQQIIGDPGLAVHNSEFTGGIHQSAPRRKRGRRP
;
A
#
# COMPACT_ATOMS: atom_id res chain seq x y z
N MET A 1 30.82 25.45 10.09
CA MET A 1 29.87 24.83 9.16
C MET A 1 30.27 23.37 9.02
N SER A 2 29.58 22.44 9.68
CA SER A 2 29.86 21.00 9.51
C SER A 2 29.38 20.58 8.12
N GLN A 3 30.32 20.21 7.25
CA GLN A 3 29.99 19.63 5.96
C GLN A 3 29.32 18.28 6.19
N HIS A 4 28.07 18.13 5.72
CA HIS A 4 27.42 16.83 5.67
C HIS A 4 28.00 16.03 4.51
N GLN A 5 28.81 15.03 4.80
CA GLN A 5 29.27 14.07 3.80
C GLN A 5 28.13 13.07 3.52
N PRO A 6 27.87 12.71 2.24
CA PRO A 6 26.87 11.70 1.93
C PRO A 6 27.23 10.37 2.60
N SER A 7 26.22 9.69 3.14
CA SER A 7 26.33 8.36 3.76
C SER A 7 25.37 7.40 3.09
N ASP A 8 25.72 6.11 3.09
CA ASP A 8 24.83 5.05 2.60
C ASP A 8 23.56 4.96 3.44
N LEU A 9 22.46 4.55 2.81
CA LEU A 9 21.24 4.21 3.53
C LEU A 9 21.45 2.90 4.29
N PRO A 10 20.89 2.78 5.51
CA PRO A 10 20.86 1.49 6.19
C PRO A 10 19.89 0.53 5.45
N PRO A 11 19.95 -0.78 5.75
CA PRO A 11 19.12 -1.76 5.06
C PRO A 11 17.63 -1.45 5.21
N TYR A 12 16.86 -1.78 4.18
CA TYR A 12 15.40 -1.74 4.24
C TYR A 12 14.86 -2.90 5.06
N ARG A 13 13.90 -2.63 5.94
CA ARG A 13 13.24 -3.64 6.76
C ARG A 13 11.73 -3.43 6.76
N ALA A 14 11.00 -4.53 6.73
CA ALA A 14 9.59 -4.53 7.11
C ALA A 14 9.51 -4.44 8.64
N VAL A 15 8.59 -3.62 9.15
CA VAL A 15 8.30 -3.49 10.56
C VAL A 15 6.87 -3.92 10.79
N LEU A 16 6.70 -4.98 11.57
CA LEU A 16 5.41 -5.44 12.08
C LEU A 16 5.28 -4.99 13.53
N VAL A 17 4.22 -4.25 13.83
CA VAL A 17 3.85 -3.93 15.21
C VAL A 17 2.47 -4.50 15.48
N VAL A 18 2.33 -5.19 16.59
CA VAL A 18 1.06 -5.73 17.08
C VAL A 18 0.79 -5.18 18.47
N ASP A 19 -0.45 -4.80 18.72
CA ASP A 19 -0.89 -4.19 19.97
C ASP A 19 -2.23 -4.80 20.41
N ILE A 20 -2.38 -5.08 21.69
CA ILE A 20 -3.60 -5.70 22.21
C ILE A 20 -4.66 -4.62 22.49
N LYS A 21 -5.88 -4.86 22.01
CA LYS A 21 -7.03 -4.00 22.29
C LYS A 21 -7.28 -3.95 23.80
N ASP A 22 -7.51 -2.74 24.31
CA ASP A 22 -7.82 -2.46 25.72
C ASP A 22 -6.82 -3.08 26.71
N TYR A 23 -5.54 -3.18 26.35
CA TYR A 23 -4.49 -3.70 27.23
C TYR A 23 -4.52 -3.04 28.63
N SER A 24 -4.74 -1.72 28.70
CA SER A 24 -4.85 -0.98 29.97
C SER A 24 -6.12 -1.27 30.79
N GLY A 25 -7.11 -1.95 30.21
CA GLY A 25 -8.35 -2.35 30.87
C GLY A 25 -8.26 -3.70 31.58
N TYR A 26 -7.19 -4.46 31.36
CA TYR A 26 -6.91 -5.68 32.10
C TYR A 26 -6.42 -5.34 33.52
N GLN A 27 -6.54 -6.28 34.45
CA GLN A 27 -5.96 -6.07 35.78
C GLN A 27 -4.43 -6.14 35.67
N GLY A 28 -3.71 -5.35 36.48
CA GLY A 28 -2.24 -5.30 36.42
C GLY A 28 -1.54 -6.66 36.62
N VAL A 29 -2.22 -7.64 37.24
CA VAL A 29 -1.74 -9.03 37.38
C VAL A 29 -1.82 -9.83 36.08
N GLU A 30 -2.69 -9.45 35.15
CA GLU A 30 -2.89 -10.09 33.85
C GLU A 30 -1.98 -9.51 32.76
N HIS A 31 -1.51 -8.27 32.95
CA HIS A 31 -0.66 -7.54 32.01
C HIS A 31 0.59 -8.35 31.62
N GLN A 32 1.35 -8.84 32.60
CA GLN A 32 2.59 -9.58 32.32
C GLN A 32 2.32 -10.86 31.51
N SER A 33 1.30 -11.63 31.91
CA SER A 33 0.92 -12.86 31.19
C SER A 33 0.49 -12.55 29.75
N LEU A 34 -0.19 -11.42 29.54
CA LEU A 34 -0.68 -11.01 28.24
C LEU A 34 0.45 -10.52 27.32
N SER A 35 1.43 -9.77 27.84
CA SER A 35 2.64 -9.39 27.10
C SER A 35 3.47 -10.60 26.69
N GLU A 36 3.62 -11.59 27.57
CA GLU A 36 4.38 -12.81 27.33
C GLU A 36 3.70 -13.71 26.27
N GLN A 37 2.37 -13.63 26.14
CA GLN A 37 1.62 -14.39 25.14
C GLN A 37 1.73 -13.83 23.72
N VAL A 38 2.00 -12.53 23.53
CA VAL A 38 2.04 -11.93 22.17
C VAL A 38 3.07 -12.64 21.28
N PRO A 39 4.35 -12.81 21.68
CA PRO A 39 5.33 -13.54 20.87
C PRO A 39 4.91 -14.97 20.55
N GLU A 40 4.23 -15.66 21.47
CA GLU A 40 3.74 -17.02 21.27
C GLU A 40 2.60 -17.08 20.26
N ILE A 41 1.67 -16.12 20.31
CA ILE A 41 0.58 -15.97 19.32
C ILE A 41 1.17 -15.73 17.93
N LEU A 42 2.15 -14.84 17.83
CA LEU A 42 2.81 -14.54 16.56
C LEU A 42 3.57 -15.76 16.02
N ALA A 43 4.33 -16.45 16.85
CA ALA A 43 5.03 -17.69 16.47
C ALA A 43 4.04 -18.77 15.99
N ALA A 44 2.95 -18.99 16.73
CA ALA A 44 1.89 -19.93 16.36
C ALA A 44 1.19 -19.53 15.06
N THR A 45 1.02 -18.22 14.81
CA THR A 45 0.48 -17.70 13.56
C THR A 45 1.38 -18.04 12.38
N PHE A 46 2.69 -17.80 12.49
CA PHE A 46 3.64 -18.18 11.44
C PHE A 46 3.66 -19.70 11.19
N ALA A 47 3.59 -20.50 12.26
CA ALA A 47 3.46 -21.95 12.13
C ALA A 47 2.15 -22.36 11.43
N ARG A 48 1.02 -21.73 11.78
CA ARG A 48 -0.31 -21.96 11.20
C ARG A 48 -0.35 -21.71 9.69
N ILE A 49 0.32 -20.66 9.22
CA ILE A 49 0.42 -20.36 7.78
C ILE A 49 1.51 -21.18 7.07
N GLY A 50 2.16 -22.12 7.78
CA GLY A 50 3.19 -23.01 7.23
C GLY A 50 4.54 -22.33 6.97
N ARG A 51 4.82 -21.21 7.62
CA ARG A 51 6.02 -20.38 7.43
C ARG A 51 6.74 -20.05 8.75
N PRO A 52 7.00 -21.03 9.65
CA PRO A 52 7.63 -20.78 10.94
C PRO A 52 9.04 -20.17 10.80
N GLU A 53 9.76 -20.47 9.71
CA GLU A 53 11.12 -19.98 9.49
C GLU A 53 11.20 -18.45 9.37
N VAL A 54 10.12 -17.79 8.93
CA VAL A 54 10.06 -16.32 8.85
C VAL A 54 10.11 -15.70 10.25
N TRP A 55 9.53 -16.37 11.25
CA TRP A 55 9.61 -15.91 12.63
C TRP A 55 11.01 -16.04 13.23
N ASP A 56 11.78 -17.03 12.78
CA ASP A 56 13.16 -17.24 13.22
C ASP A 56 14.13 -16.23 12.59
N GLU A 57 13.80 -15.71 11.40
CA GLU A 57 14.51 -14.63 10.71
C GLU A 57 14.34 -13.24 11.35
N LYS A 58 13.58 -13.13 12.44
CA LYS A 58 13.24 -11.84 13.07
C LYS A 58 14.46 -11.06 13.58
N SER A 59 14.43 -9.75 13.37
CA SER A 59 15.44 -8.81 13.85
C SER A 59 14.83 -7.71 14.74
N PHE A 60 15.65 -7.14 15.63
CA PHE A 60 15.35 -6.00 16.51
C PHE A 60 13.95 -6.06 17.15
N HIS A 61 13.60 -7.23 17.68
CA HIS A 61 12.31 -7.44 18.30
C HIS A 61 12.29 -6.91 19.73
N ASP A 62 11.17 -6.32 20.13
CA ASP A 62 11.02 -5.76 21.46
C ASP A 62 9.55 -5.74 21.91
N SER A 63 9.33 -5.88 23.21
CA SER A 63 8.02 -5.70 23.84
C SER A 63 7.88 -4.27 24.34
N THR A 64 6.82 -3.57 23.95
CA THR A 64 6.53 -2.21 24.45
C THR A 64 5.66 -2.20 25.70
N GLY A 65 5.40 -3.38 26.28
CA GLY A 65 4.48 -3.58 27.39
C GLY A 65 3.11 -4.06 26.89
N ASP A 66 2.42 -3.24 26.10
CA ASP A 66 1.09 -3.51 25.52
C ASP A 66 1.13 -4.07 24.09
N GLY A 67 2.30 -4.00 23.45
CA GLY A 67 2.51 -4.44 22.08
C GLY A 67 3.87 -5.09 21.85
N TYR A 68 4.05 -5.63 20.66
CA TYR A 68 5.26 -6.28 20.20
C TYR A 68 5.66 -5.74 18.84
N ALA A 69 6.91 -5.32 18.70
CA ALA A 69 7.46 -4.83 17.44
C ALA A 69 8.56 -5.76 16.95
N VAL A 70 8.58 -6.03 15.65
CA VAL A 70 9.56 -6.92 15.03
C VAL A 70 9.96 -6.45 13.63
N GLY A 71 11.26 -6.57 13.35
CA GLY A 71 11.85 -6.39 12.04
C GLY A 71 11.92 -7.67 11.24
N LEU A 72 11.60 -7.60 9.95
CA LEU A 72 11.64 -8.72 9.01
C LEU A 72 12.21 -8.28 7.65
N ASP A 73 12.58 -9.27 6.84
CA ASP A 73 12.99 -9.02 5.45
C ASP A 73 11.83 -8.38 4.66
N PRO A 74 12.05 -7.24 3.96
CA PRO A 74 11.00 -6.54 3.23
C PRO A 74 10.35 -7.39 2.12
N ARG A 75 11.04 -8.43 1.61
CA ARG A 75 10.47 -9.41 0.67
C ARG A 75 9.33 -10.22 1.27
N ARG A 76 9.14 -10.19 2.59
CA ARG A 76 8.05 -10.86 3.29
C ARG A 76 6.78 -10.00 3.38
N LEU A 77 6.79 -8.74 2.95
CA LEU A 77 5.61 -7.86 3.03
C LEU A 77 4.32 -8.50 2.49
N PRO A 78 4.31 -9.15 1.31
CA PRO A 78 3.09 -9.79 0.84
C PRO A 78 2.58 -10.85 1.81
N LEU A 79 3.49 -11.72 2.30
CA LEU A 79 3.18 -12.76 3.30
C LEU A 79 2.64 -12.18 4.61
N LEU A 80 3.17 -11.03 5.05
CA LEU A 80 2.75 -10.35 6.28
C LEU A 80 1.35 -9.72 6.17
N ILE A 81 0.89 -9.47 4.96
CA ILE A 81 -0.48 -9.02 4.69
C ILE A 81 -1.37 -10.26 4.53
N ASP A 82 -1.02 -11.12 3.58
CA ASP A 82 -1.70 -12.37 3.29
C ASP A 82 -0.67 -13.47 2.96
N PRO A 83 -0.63 -14.58 3.73
CA PRO A 83 -1.68 -15.09 4.62
C PRO A 83 -1.60 -14.68 6.10
N PHE A 84 -0.61 -13.92 6.54
CA PHE A 84 -0.37 -13.69 7.98
C PHE A 84 -1.54 -13.04 8.72
N LEU A 85 -2.16 -11.97 8.20
CA LEU A 85 -3.27 -11.29 8.93
C LEU A 85 -4.49 -12.20 9.06
N THR A 86 -4.75 -13.02 8.05
CA THR A 86 -5.79 -14.06 8.07
C THR A 86 -5.44 -15.17 9.06
N GLY A 87 -4.18 -15.61 9.08
CA GLY A 87 -3.67 -16.59 10.04
C GLY A 87 -3.77 -16.11 11.48
N LEU A 88 -3.46 -14.83 11.76
CA LEU A 88 -3.56 -14.24 13.09
C LEU A 88 -5.01 -14.19 13.57
N GLN A 89 -5.93 -13.81 12.69
CA GLN A 89 -7.37 -13.82 12.95
C GLN A 89 -7.86 -15.24 13.32
N GLN A 90 -7.37 -16.28 12.63
CA GLN A 90 -7.71 -17.66 12.92
C GLN A 90 -7.07 -18.17 14.22
N GLU A 91 -5.83 -17.79 14.51
CA GLU A 91 -5.14 -18.17 15.73
C GLU A 91 -5.82 -17.58 16.97
N LEU A 92 -6.20 -16.30 16.93
CA LEU A 92 -6.95 -15.66 18.01
C LEU A 92 -8.34 -16.26 18.17
N ALA A 93 -9.04 -16.58 17.07
CA ALA A 93 -10.32 -17.27 17.12
C ALA A 93 -10.20 -18.65 17.79
N HIS A 94 -9.19 -19.43 17.41
CA HIS A 94 -8.94 -20.75 18.00
C HIS A 94 -8.66 -20.66 19.51
N ARG A 95 -7.84 -19.69 19.93
CA ARG A 95 -7.58 -19.46 21.37
C ARG A 95 -8.83 -19.03 22.11
N HIS A 96 -9.68 -18.21 21.51
CA HIS A 96 -10.96 -17.82 22.09
C HIS A 96 -11.92 -19.01 22.26
N GLU A 97 -11.99 -19.91 21.28
CA GLU A 97 -12.81 -21.13 21.36
C GLU A 97 -12.39 -22.06 22.51
N LEU A 98 -11.08 -22.11 22.81
CA LEU A 98 -10.53 -22.88 23.92
C LEU A 98 -10.55 -22.14 25.27
N ALA A 99 -10.89 -20.85 25.28
CA ALA A 99 -10.86 -20.03 26.48
C ALA A 99 -11.96 -20.47 27.47
N THR A 100 -11.63 -20.41 28.76
CA THR A 100 -12.58 -20.68 29.84
C THR A 100 -12.59 -19.51 30.84
N GLY A 101 -13.62 -19.43 31.68
CA GLY A 101 -13.75 -18.37 32.68
C GLY A 101 -13.89 -16.98 32.05
N THR A 102 -13.20 -15.98 32.61
CA THR A 102 -13.29 -14.58 32.17
C THR A 102 -12.80 -14.37 30.73
N ALA A 103 -11.80 -15.13 30.29
CA ALA A 103 -11.26 -15.05 28.93
C ALA A 103 -12.27 -15.51 27.85
N ALA A 104 -13.25 -16.35 28.21
CA ALA A 104 -14.33 -16.74 27.30
C ALA A 104 -15.32 -15.60 27.02
N HIS A 105 -15.34 -14.57 27.86
CA HIS A 105 -16.20 -13.40 27.70
C HIS A 105 -15.44 -12.15 27.23
N ASN A 106 -14.10 -12.17 27.31
CA ASN A 106 -13.24 -11.08 26.87
C ASN A 106 -12.15 -11.60 25.92
N PRO A 107 -12.46 -11.76 24.62
CA PRO A 107 -11.51 -12.32 23.66
C PRO A 107 -10.29 -11.40 23.47
N VAL A 108 -9.12 -12.00 23.29
CA VAL A 108 -7.92 -11.25 22.90
C VAL A 108 -8.08 -10.77 21.46
N ARG A 109 -7.96 -9.47 21.25
CA ARG A 109 -8.08 -8.81 19.94
C ARG A 109 -6.87 -7.93 19.72
N MET A 110 -6.38 -7.86 18.50
CA MET A 110 -5.12 -7.21 18.16
C MET A 110 -5.31 -6.17 17.04
N ARG A 111 -4.62 -5.04 17.21
CA ARG A 111 -4.34 -4.07 16.16
C ARG A 111 -2.98 -4.40 15.58
N VAL A 112 -2.85 -4.32 14.26
CA VAL A 112 -1.60 -4.59 13.55
C VAL A 112 -1.24 -3.40 12.69
N SER A 113 0.03 -2.99 12.70
CA SER A 113 0.55 -2.07 11.71
C SER A 113 1.74 -2.64 10.97
N LEU A 114 1.84 -2.26 9.69
CA LEU A 114 2.98 -2.58 8.84
C LEU A 114 3.56 -1.29 8.26
N SER A 115 4.86 -1.10 8.42
CA SER A 115 5.64 -0.09 7.71
C SER A 115 6.89 -0.73 7.09
N VAL A 116 7.50 -0.04 6.14
CA VAL A 116 8.74 -0.45 5.48
C VAL A 116 9.61 0.76 5.19
N GLY A 117 10.92 0.63 5.42
CA GLY A 117 11.88 1.65 5.06
C GLY A 117 13.28 1.37 5.59
N PRO A 118 14.21 2.33 5.51
CA PRO A 118 15.56 2.20 6.05
C PRO A 118 15.53 2.18 7.59
N LEU A 119 16.12 1.16 8.20
CA LEU A 119 16.32 1.06 9.65
C LEU A 119 17.74 0.59 9.96
N THR A 120 18.33 1.11 11.04
CA THR A 120 19.60 0.55 11.54
C THR A 120 19.40 -0.92 11.84
N ASP A 121 20.26 -1.78 11.31
CA ASP A 121 20.23 -3.20 11.61
C ASP A 121 21.61 -3.79 11.37
N THR A 122 22.25 -4.23 12.45
CA THR A 122 23.55 -4.90 12.42
C THR A 122 23.42 -6.41 12.17
N GLY A 123 22.21 -6.96 12.15
CA GLY A 123 21.96 -8.41 12.05
C GLY A 123 22.22 -9.18 13.35
N HIS A 124 22.51 -8.48 14.46
CA HIS A 124 22.88 -9.07 15.74
C HIS A 124 21.92 -8.70 16.88
N ASN A 125 20.80 -8.03 16.57
CA ASN A 125 19.79 -7.60 17.56
C ASN A 125 20.38 -6.77 18.69
N LEU A 126 21.28 -5.84 18.35
CA LEU A 126 21.90 -4.94 19.32
C LEU A 126 20.92 -3.82 19.72
N LEU A 127 21.17 -3.16 20.85
CA LEU A 127 20.37 -2.03 21.35
C LEU A 127 20.28 -0.83 20.36
N GLY A 128 21.17 -0.80 19.36
CA GLY A 128 21.16 0.17 18.27
C GLY A 128 20.30 -0.20 17.07
N ASP A 129 19.84 -1.44 16.96
CA ASP A 129 19.07 -1.95 15.83
C ASP A 129 17.60 -1.53 15.90
N GLY A 130 16.95 -1.50 14.75
CA GLY A 130 15.57 -1.08 14.56
C GLY A 130 15.34 0.42 14.78
N LYS A 131 16.37 1.27 14.79
CA LYS A 131 16.19 2.72 14.89
C LYS A 131 15.92 3.29 13.51
N GLY A 132 14.83 4.01 13.38
CA GLY A 132 14.42 4.64 12.13
C GLY A 132 13.03 5.25 12.23
N THR A 133 12.74 6.18 11.32
CA THR A 133 11.43 6.84 11.23
C THR A 133 10.30 5.87 10.95
N HIS A 134 10.56 4.77 10.25
CA HIS A 134 9.57 3.76 9.89
C HIS A 134 9.14 2.86 11.05
N ARG A 135 10.02 2.61 12.04
CA ARG A 135 9.59 1.98 13.30
C ARG A 135 8.67 2.92 14.08
N VAL A 136 9.02 4.20 14.15
CA VAL A 136 8.19 5.22 14.80
C VAL A 136 6.84 5.37 14.09
N GLU A 137 6.84 5.34 12.75
CA GLU A 137 5.63 5.32 11.93
C GLU A 137 4.76 4.11 12.26
N ALA A 138 5.30 2.89 12.29
CA ALA A 138 4.53 1.69 12.61
C ALA A 138 3.86 1.79 13.99
N HIS A 139 4.59 2.23 15.03
CA HIS A 139 4.00 2.46 16.36
C HIS A 139 2.91 3.55 16.33
N ARG A 140 3.09 4.61 15.55
CA ARG A 140 2.07 5.65 15.41
C ARG A 140 0.83 5.16 14.66
N LEU A 141 1.00 4.32 13.65
CA LEU A 141 -0.09 3.76 12.88
C LEU A 141 -0.93 2.80 13.71
N VAL A 142 -0.32 1.90 14.49
CA VAL A 142 -1.08 0.98 15.36
C VAL A 142 -1.87 1.74 16.43
N ASP A 143 -1.37 2.91 16.83
CA ASP A 143 -2.02 3.83 17.76
C ASP A 143 -3.06 4.76 17.14
N ALA A 144 -3.21 4.76 15.81
CA ALA A 144 -4.05 5.71 15.10
C ALA A 144 -5.54 5.55 15.48
N PRO A 145 -6.29 6.65 15.67
CA PRO A 145 -7.73 6.58 15.96
C PRO A 145 -8.49 5.72 14.94
N ALA A 146 -8.13 5.81 13.66
CA ALA A 146 -8.77 5.08 12.57
C ALA A 146 -8.78 3.55 12.79
N VAL A 147 -7.65 2.93 13.16
CA VAL A 147 -7.59 1.47 13.39
C VAL A 147 -8.17 1.09 14.75
N LYS A 148 -8.07 1.97 15.75
CA LYS A 148 -8.68 1.78 17.08
C LYS A 148 -10.20 1.72 16.96
N GLU A 149 -10.81 2.75 16.38
CA GLU A 149 -12.25 2.83 16.15
C GLU A 149 -12.76 1.72 15.24
N LEU A 150 -11.99 1.34 14.21
CA LEU A 150 -12.34 0.22 13.34
C LEU A 150 -12.55 -1.08 14.13
N LEU A 151 -11.65 -1.39 15.07
CA LEU A 151 -11.79 -2.60 15.89
C LEU A 151 -12.92 -2.47 16.93
N GLU A 152 -13.24 -1.27 17.43
CA GLU A 152 -14.43 -1.04 18.27
C GLU A 152 -15.74 -1.32 17.55
N ARG A 153 -15.81 -1.00 16.25
CA ARG A 153 -17.01 -1.09 15.41
C ARG A 153 -17.33 -2.52 14.93
N THR A 154 -16.55 -3.51 15.34
CA THR A 154 -16.70 -4.90 14.89
C THR A 154 -17.17 -5.80 16.03
N ASN A 155 -17.76 -6.95 15.69
CA ASN A 155 -18.21 -7.91 16.68
C ASN A 155 -16.99 -8.54 17.39
N PRO A 156 -16.87 -8.42 18.73
CA PRO A 156 -15.69 -8.85 19.47
C PRO A 156 -15.44 -10.36 19.45
N THR A 157 -16.45 -11.19 19.17
CA THR A 157 -16.31 -12.66 19.09
C THR A 157 -16.13 -13.17 17.67
N LEU A 158 -16.20 -12.30 16.66
CA LEU A 158 -16.01 -12.68 15.25
C LEU A 158 -14.77 -12.03 14.63
N THR A 159 -14.45 -10.78 15.00
CA THR A 159 -13.33 -10.02 14.44
C THR A 159 -12.28 -9.77 15.52
N PHE A 160 -11.14 -10.43 15.38
CA PHE A 160 -10.02 -10.36 16.32
C PHE A 160 -8.88 -9.48 15.83
N VAL A 161 -8.76 -9.23 14.52
CA VAL A 161 -7.65 -8.46 13.94
C VAL A 161 -8.15 -7.30 13.09
N ALA A 162 -7.60 -6.11 13.35
CA ALA A 162 -7.67 -4.97 12.45
C ALA A 162 -6.25 -4.52 12.11
N ALA A 163 -5.98 -4.24 10.83
CA ALA A 163 -4.67 -3.85 10.34
C ALA A 163 -4.67 -2.46 9.72
N ILE A 164 -3.53 -1.80 9.79
CA ILE A 164 -3.27 -0.52 9.12
C ILE A 164 -1.88 -0.55 8.47
N LEU A 165 -1.85 -0.34 7.16
CA LEU A 165 -0.61 -0.33 6.36
C LEU A 165 -0.16 1.11 6.14
N SER A 166 1.14 1.37 6.24
CA SER A 166 1.68 2.60 5.69
C SER A 166 1.44 2.65 4.19
N GLU A 167 1.35 3.85 3.63
CA GLU A 167 1.19 4.04 2.18
C GLU A 167 2.25 3.29 1.39
N ARG A 168 3.51 3.28 1.87
CA ARG A 168 4.59 2.57 1.19
C ARG A 168 4.37 1.06 1.13
N VAL A 169 3.88 0.46 2.21
CA VAL A 169 3.57 -0.97 2.24
C VAL A 169 2.43 -1.30 1.27
N PHE A 170 1.38 -0.49 1.27
CA PHE A 170 0.25 -0.67 0.35
C PHE A 170 0.70 -0.57 -1.11
N GLN A 171 1.46 0.46 -1.47
CA GLN A 171 1.94 0.66 -2.84
C GLN A 171 2.88 -0.46 -3.29
N ASP A 172 3.83 -0.87 -2.46
CA ASP A 172 4.86 -1.82 -2.87
C ASP A 172 4.36 -3.27 -2.91
N ALA A 173 3.41 -3.67 -2.04
CA ALA A 173 2.95 -5.05 -1.92
C ALA A 173 1.53 -5.30 -2.45
N VAL A 174 0.58 -4.37 -2.20
CA VAL A 174 -0.84 -4.56 -2.53
C VAL A 174 -1.16 -4.02 -3.92
N ALA A 175 -0.86 -2.74 -4.18
CA ALA A 175 -1.21 -2.08 -5.44
C ALA A 175 -0.48 -2.70 -6.66
N THR A 176 0.68 -3.31 -6.42
CA THR A 176 1.47 -4.07 -7.40
C THR A 176 0.97 -5.50 -7.62
N GLY A 177 0.05 -6.00 -6.80
CA GLY A 177 -0.55 -7.33 -6.93
C GLY A 177 0.31 -8.49 -6.42
N TYR A 178 1.25 -8.25 -5.50
CA TYR A 178 2.04 -9.33 -4.90
C TYR A 178 1.32 -10.06 -3.77
N THR A 179 0.25 -9.47 -3.20
CA THR A 179 -0.61 -10.10 -2.19
C THR A 179 -1.68 -10.98 -2.83
N GLY A 180 -2.20 -11.95 -2.07
CA GLY A 180 -3.39 -12.72 -2.45
C GLY A 180 -4.72 -11.98 -2.23
N VAL A 181 -4.67 -10.77 -1.66
CA VAL A 181 -5.81 -9.91 -1.34
C VAL A 181 -5.87 -8.76 -2.34
N ASP A 182 -7.08 -8.44 -2.81
CA ASP A 182 -7.30 -7.38 -3.78
C ASP A 182 -7.18 -5.98 -3.13
N ALA A 183 -6.68 -5.00 -3.90
CA ALA A 183 -6.52 -3.64 -3.41
C ALA A 183 -7.83 -2.98 -2.95
N SER A 184 -8.99 -3.41 -3.49
CA SER A 184 -10.31 -2.93 -3.10
C SER A 184 -10.76 -3.40 -1.71
N GLU A 185 -10.07 -4.36 -1.11
CA GLU A 185 -10.31 -4.79 0.28
C GLU A 185 -9.69 -3.82 1.31
N PHE A 186 -8.89 -2.85 0.84
CA PHE A 186 -8.26 -1.84 1.67
C PHE A 186 -9.00 -0.51 1.56
N THR A 187 -9.17 0.18 2.69
CA THR A 187 -9.78 1.51 2.72
C THR A 187 -8.75 2.56 3.12
N PRO A 188 -8.51 3.60 2.30
CA PRO A 188 -7.60 4.68 2.67
C PRO A 188 -8.17 5.49 3.85
N ALA A 189 -7.28 5.89 4.75
CA ALA A 189 -7.59 6.71 5.91
C ALA A 189 -6.51 7.79 6.09
N GLU A 190 -6.93 9.04 6.28
CA GLU A 190 -6.02 10.10 6.71
C GLU A 190 -5.66 9.92 8.18
N VAL A 191 -4.37 9.77 8.47
CA VAL A 191 -3.86 9.61 9.83
C VAL A 191 -3.13 10.88 10.24
N ARG A 192 -3.51 11.43 11.41
CA ARG A 192 -2.82 12.55 12.05
C ARG A 192 -2.55 12.19 13.51
N ILE A 193 -1.31 11.90 13.84
CA ILE A 193 -0.91 11.51 15.20
C ILE A 193 0.50 12.02 15.55
N LYS A 194 0.60 12.80 16.62
CA LYS A 194 1.84 13.50 17.02
C LYS A 194 2.37 14.31 15.82
N GLN A 195 3.58 13.99 15.34
CA GLN A 195 4.22 14.63 14.19
C GLN A 195 4.01 13.85 12.87
N TYR A 196 3.22 12.78 12.87
CA TYR A 196 2.92 12.00 11.68
C TYR A 196 1.62 12.51 11.05
N GLN A 197 1.68 12.77 9.75
CA GLN A 197 0.54 13.05 8.90
C GLN A 197 0.74 12.33 7.57
N GLY A 198 -0.25 11.56 7.14
CA GLY A 198 -0.19 10.83 5.88
C GLY A 198 -1.43 9.99 5.62
N THR A 199 -1.44 9.33 4.46
CA THR A 199 -2.44 8.32 4.12
C THR A 199 -1.97 6.96 4.61
N ALA A 200 -2.86 6.20 5.19
CA ALA A 200 -2.65 4.80 5.53
C ALA A 200 -3.84 3.96 5.06
N TYR A 201 -3.70 2.64 5.01
CA TYR A 201 -4.71 1.75 4.43
C TYR A 201 -5.20 0.77 5.50
N LEU A 202 -6.49 0.84 5.82
CA LEU A 202 -7.16 -0.02 6.77
C LEU A 202 -7.55 -1.35 6.12
N TYR A 203 -7.46 -2.42 6.90
CA TYR A 203 -7.89 -3.77 6.49
C TYR A 203 -8.48 -4.54 7.68
N LEU A 204 -9.48 -5.38 7.40
CA LEU A 204 -10.07 -6.31 8.35
C LEU A 204 -9.97 -7.74 7.81
N SER A 205 -9.27 -8.62 8.53
CA SER A 205 -9.20 -10.04 8.16
C SER A 205 -10.57 -10.73 8.17
N ARG A 206 -11.52 -10.18 8.94
CA ARG A 206 -12.92 -10.63 8.96
C ARG A 206 -13.82 -9.45 9.31
N ALA A 207 -14.53 -8.91 8.32
CA ALA A 207 -15.51 -7.84 8.55
C ALA A 207 -16.72 -8.36 9.35
N SER A 208 -17.20 -7.56 10.31
CA SER A 208 -18.42 -7.83 11.08
C SER A 208 -18.95 -6.53 11.72
N GLY A 209 -20.13 -6.58 12.34
CA GLY A 209 -20.68 -5.44 13.07
C GLY A 209 -20.95 -4.22 12.19
N ASP A 210 -20.74 -3.03 12.76
CA ASP A 210 -20.96 -1.75 12.07
C ASP A 210 -19.97 -1.54 10.91
N ALA A 211 -18.74 -2.02 11.04
CA ALA A 211 -17.76 -1.93 9.95
C ALA A 211 -18.19 -2.71 8.70
N LEU A 212 -18.90 -3.83 8.86
CA LEU A 212 -19.48 -4.58 7.73
C LEU A 212 -20.69 -3.85 7.12
N ALA A 213 -21.51 -3.19 7.94
CA ALA A 213 -22.72 -2.51 7.48
C ALA A 213 -22.43 -1.15 6.83
N ASN A 214 -21.48 -0.40 7.37
CA ASN A 214 -21.24 1.01 7.06
C ASN A 214 -19.81 1.31 6.56
N GLY A 215 -19.02 0.28 6.26
CA GLY A 215 -17.65 0.42 5.76
C GLY A 215 -16.60 0.69 6.85
N LEU A 216 -15.32 0.62 6.48
CA LEU A 216 -14.19 0.67 7.41
C LEU A 216 -13.94 2.08 7.97
N VAL A 217 -14.32 3.14 7.23
CA VAL A 217 -14.20 4.54 7.68
C VAL A 217 -15.59 5.12 7.93
N PRO A 218 -15.89 5.65 9.13
CA PRO A 218 -17.17 6.27 9.42
C PRO A 218 -17.50 7.40 8.43
N GLY A 219 -18.74 7.42 7.92
CA GLY A 219 -19.22 8.51 7.05
C GLY A 219 -18.84 8.39 5.57
N THR A 220 -18.18 7.31 5.15
CA THR A 220 -18.10 6.95 3.73
C THR A 220 -19.39 6.24 3.32
N ALA A 221 -20.43 7.01 3.00
CA ALA A 221 -21.58 6.46 2.28
C ALA A 221 -21.08 5.83 0.97
N PRO A 222 -21.66 4.72 0.50
CA PRO A 222 -21.35 4.21 -0.83
C PRO A 222 -21.55 5.34 -1.83
N VAL A 223 -20.51 5.67 -2.60
CA VAL A 223 -20.68 6.51 -3.78
C VAL A 223 -21.61 5.71 -4.68
N ALA A 224 -22.88 6.12 -4.74
CA ALA A 224 -23.82 5.55 -5.69
C ALA A 224 -23.18 5.65 -7.08
N PRO A 225 -23.27 4.60 -7.93
CA PRO A 225 -22.82 4.72 -9.31
C PRO A 225 -23.44 5.98 -9.91
N PRO A 226 -22.67 6.79 -10.66
CA PRO A 226 -23.17 8.05 -11.19
C PRO A 226 -24.49 7.76 -11.89
N ALA A 227 -25.57 8.37 -11.39
CA ALA A 227 -26.88 8.25 -11.98
C ALA A 227 -26.73 8.61 -13.47
N ALA A 228 -27.07 7.66 -14.34
CA ALA A 228 -27.09 7.91 -15.78
C ALA A 228 -27.86 9.21 -16.01
N ALA A 229 -27.21 10.17 -16.67
CA ALA A 229 -27.83 11.45 -16.99
C ALA A 229 -29.19 11.20 -17.68
N PRO A 230 -30.23 12.01 -17.40
CA PRO A 230 -31.50 11.88 -18.08
C PRO A 230 -31.26 12.03 -19.59
N VAL A 231 -31.61 11.02 -20.37
CA VAL A 231 -31.69 11.15 -21.82
C VAL A 231 -32.92 11.99 -22.11
N ASP A 232 -32.73 13.21 -22.61
CA ASP A 232 -33.83 14.08 -23.01
C ASP A 232 -34.70 13.37 -24.06
N PRO A 233 -36.04 13.46 -23.96
CA PRO A 233 -36.93 12.90 -24.97
C PRO A 233 -36.77 13.67 -26.31
N PRO A 234 -36.88 12.99 -27.46
CA PRO A 234 -36.71 13.65 -28.75
C PRO A 234 -37.82 14.66 -29.00
N ALA A 235 -37.45 15.87 -29.43
CA ALA A 235 -38.38 16.94 -29.79
C ALA A 235 -39.23 16.57 -31.01
N PRO A 236 -40.49 17.05 -31.11
CA PRO A 236 -41.36 16.74 -32.24
C PRO A 236 -40.92 17.49 -33.51
N ALA A 237 -40.98 16.79 -34.64
CA ALA A 237 -40.67 17.32 -35.97
C ALA A 237 -41.66 18.41 -36.38
N ALA A 238 -41.14 19.58 -36.80
CA ALA A 238 -41.91 20.62 -37.46
C ALA A 238 -41.81 20.48 -38.98
N GLU A 239 -42.96 20.40 -39.63
CA GLU A 239 -43.13 20.43 -41.09
C GLU A 239 -43.00 21.86 -41.66
N GLY A 240 -42.42 21.96 -42.86
CA GLY A 240 -42.52 23.10 -43.79
C GLY A 240 -41.18 23.82 -44.00
N ASN A 241 -40.71 24.14 -45.20
CA ASN A 241 -41.34 24.19 -46.51
C ASN A 241 -40.25 24.14 -47.62
N ARG A 242 -40.67 23.72 -48.81
CA ARG A 242 -39.89 23.32 -49.98
C ARG A 242 -39.17 24.50 -50.65
N SER A 243 -37.99 24.25 -51.26
CA SER A 243 -37.62 24.84 -52.55
C SER A 243 -36.54 24.01 -53.29
N ARG A 244 -36.69 24.02 -54.62
CA ARG A 244 -36.08 23.17 -55.65
C ARG A 244 -34.59 23.43 -55.87
N GLY A 245 -33.85 22.39 -56.27
CA GLY A 245 -32.75 22.53 -57.24
C GLY A 245 -31.68 21.43 -57.19
N GLY A 246 -31.60 20.62 -58.25
CA GLY A 246 -30.34 19.98 -58.69
C GLY A 246 -30.22 18.47 -58.48
N MET A 247 -30.53 17.70 -59.54
CA MET A 247 -30.11 16.31 -59.70
C MET A 247 -28.65 16.29 -60.21
N GLY A 248 -27.78 15.54 -59.57
CA GLY A 248 -26.43 15.23 -60.05
C GLY A 248 -25.95 13.93 -59.42
N ASP A 249 -26.04 12.83 -60.18
CA ASP A 249 -25.44 11.54 -59.85
C ASP A 249 -23.92 11.64 -59.94
N LEU A 250 -23.19 11.19 -58.91
CA LEU A 250 -21.84 10.62 -59.02
C LEU A 250 -21.55 9.71 -57.81
N HIS A 251 -21.64 8.40 -58.09
CA HIS A 251 -20.78 7.29 -57.68
C HIS A 251 -20.21 7.20 -56.23
N GLU A 252 -20.78 6.25 -55.48
CA GLU A 252 -20.13 5.27 -54.59
C GLU A 252 -18.74 5.62 -54.02
N VAL A 253 -18.73 6.22 -52.83
CA VAL A 253 -17.75 5.91 -51.78
C VAL A 253 -18.52 5.83 -50.46
N SER A 254 -18.49 4.65 -49.85
CA SER A 254 -19.13 4.34 -48.58
C SER A 254 -18.40 5.06 -47.44
N GLY A 255 -19.10 5.95 -46.73
CA GLY A 255 -18.57 6.66 -45.57
C GLY A 255 -19.65 7.49 -44.88
N THR A 256 -20.00 7.11 -43.65
CA THR A 256 -20.96 7.83 -42.82
C THR A 256 -20.39 9.21 -42.42
N ILE A 257 -21.03 10.30 -42.83
CA ILE A 257 -20.75 11.65 -42.31
C ILE A 257 -21.67 11.89 -41.11
N ILE A 258 -21.08 11.98 -39.91
CA ILE A 258 -21.76 12.51 -38.72
C ILE A 258 -21.25 13.95 -38.53
N ALA A 259 -22.07 14.94 -38.90
CA ALA A 259 -21.82 16.34 -38.60
C ALA A 259 -22.52 16.71 -37.29
N GLY A 260 -21.73 16.99 -36.25
CA GLY A 260 -22.15 17.48 -34.94
C GLY A 260 -21.33 18.71 -34.53
N ASN A 261 -21.98 19.65 -33.87
CA ASN A 261 -21.73 21.10 -33.90
C ASN A 261 -20.66 21.60 -32.91
N ASP A 262 -19.38 21.25 -33.09
CA ASP A 262 -18.22 21.90 -32.42
C ASP A 262 -16.92 21.09 -32.56
N GLY A 263 -15.99 21.56 -33.39
CA GLY A 263 -14.55 21.32 -33.19
C GLY A 263 -13.96 19.96 -33.65
N SER A 264 -13.11 20.05 -34.69
CA SER A 264 -12.12 19.10 -35.21
C SER A 264 -12.28 17.59 -34.92
N VAL A 265 -12.73 16.85 -35.94
CA VAL A 265 -12.56 15.41 -36.07
C VAL A 265 -11.10 15.09 -36.40
N GLN A 266 -10.47 14.25 -35.57
CA GLN A 266 -9.17 13.65 -35.83
C GLN A 266 -9.38 12.27 -36.46
N THR A 267 -8.96 12.12 -37.71
CA THR A 267 -8.82 10.83 -38.39
C THR A 267 -7.39 10.67 -38.88
N GLY A 268 -6.65 9.76 -38.23
CA GLY A 268 -5.60 8.89 -38.81
C GLY A 268 -4.39 9.49 -39.53
N ASP A 269 -3.21 9.13 -39.00
CA ASP A 269 -1.95 8.81 -39.69
C ASP A 269 -1.37 9.76 -40.76
N GLY A 270 -0.26 10.41 -40.39
CA GLY A 270 0.66 11.01 -41.36
C GLY A 270 1.61 12.04 -40.75
N GLN A 271 2.92 11.86 -40.98
CA GLN A 271 4.04 12.67 -40.46
C GLN A 271 3.82 14.18 -40.51
N GLN A 272 4.08 14.87 -39.40
CA GLN A 272 4.27 16.32 -39.37
C GLN A 272 5.75 16.66 -39.28
N ILE A 273 6.34 16.99 -40.43
CA ILE A 273 7.55 17.82 -40.50
C ILE A 273 7.06 19.26 -40.63
N ILE A 274 7.26 20.06 -39.58
CA ILE A 274 7.10 21.51 -39.66
C ILE A 274 8.51 22.10 -39.68
N GLY A 275 8.94 22.51 -40.87
CA GLY A 275 10.16 23.27 -41.09
C GLY A 275 9.92 24.75 -40.87
N ASP A 276 10.85 25.39 -40.16
CA ASP A 276 10.92 26.84 -39.94
C ASP A 276 11.92 27.43 -40.96
N PRO A 277 11.57 28.47 -41.75
CA PRO A 277 12.48 29.06 -42.72
C PRO A 277 13.14 30.34 -42.17
N GLY A 278 14.46 30.30 -41.97
CA GLY A 278 15.32 31.46 -42.25
C GLY A 278 16.32 31.92 -41.18
N LEU A 279 17.61 31.80 -41.58
CA LEU A 279 18.81 32.50 -41.09
C LEU A 279 19.42 32.06 -39.74
N ALA A 280 20.70 31.75 -39.60
CA ALA A 280 21.82 31.65 -40.53
C ALA A 280 22.87 30.67 -39.94
N VAL A 281 23.38 29.79 -40.79
CA VAL A 281 24.40 28.79 -40.49
C VAL A 281 25.78 29.41 -40.70
N HIS A 282 26.66 29.31 -39.71
CA HIS A 282 28.10 29.39 -39.90
C HIS A 282 28.67 27.98 -39.74
N ASN A 283 29.16 27.41 -40.85
CA ASN A 283 29.82 26.11 -40.93
C ASN A 283 31.34 26.28 -40.79
N SER A 284 31.96 25.49 -39.93
CA SER A 284 33.36 25.02 -40.00
C SER A 284 33.59 24.15 -38.75
N GLU A 285 34.15 22.95 -38.74
CA GLU A 285 34.85 22.14 -39.73
C GLU A 285 34.89 20.70 -39.17
N PHE A 286 34.97 19.74 -40.09
CA PHE A 286 35.06 18.31 -39.84
C PHE A 286 36.52 17.88 -40.06
N THR A 287 37.20 17.40 -39.02
CA THR A 287 38.49 16.70 -39.09
C THR A 287 38.55 15.81 -37.83
N GLY A 288 38.62 14.48 -37.82
CA GLY A 288 39.39 13.53 -38.61
C GLY A 288 40.42 12.86 -37.69
N GLY A 289 40.42 11.51 -37.55
CA GLY A 289 41.62 10.75 -37.16
C GLY A 289 41.59 9.80 -35.93
N ILE A 290 41.09 8.58 -36.13
CA ILE A 290 41.74 7.25 -36.01
C ILE A 290 42.99 7.06 -35.09
N HIS A 291 42.90 6.02 -34.22
CA HIS A 291 43.90 5.07 -33.68
C HIS A 291 44.99 5.43 -32.63
N GLN A 292 45.03 4.52 -31.64
CA GLN A 292 46.18 3.72 -31.16
C GLN A 292 46.96 4.09 -29.88
N SER A 293 46.98 3.08 -28.98
CA SER A 293 48.17 2.49 -28.34
C SER A 293 48.38 2.72 -26.84
N ALA A 294 48.20 1.61 -26.11
CA ALA A 294 48.87 1.34 -24.84
C ALA A 294 50.40 1.29 -25.00
N PRO A 295 51.14 1.37 -23.87
CA PRO A 295 52.19 0.38 -23.69
C PRO A 295 52.17 -0.31 -22.31
N ARG A 296 52.54 -1.58 -22.40
CA ARG A 296 52.78 -2.57 -21.36
C ARG A 296 54.25 -2.49 -20.92
N ARG A 297 54.57 -2.60 -19.62
CA ARG A 297 55.78 -3.25 -19.05
C ARG A 297 55.68 -3.20 -17.51
N LYS A 298 55.54 -4.31 -16.78
CA LYS A 298 56.44 -5.44 -16.45
C LYS A 298 57.37 -5.18 -15.23
N ARG A 299 57.13 -6.05 -14.23
CA ARG A 299 58.09 -6.82 -13.38
C ARG A 299 58.66 -6.18 -12.10
N GLY A 300 58.44 -6.90 -11.00
CA GLY A 300 59.32 -6.98 -9.84
C GLY A 300 58.84 -8.06 -8.86
N ARG A 301 59.57 -9.18 -8.77
CA ARG A 301 59.36 -10.32 -7.85
C ARG A 301 59.98 -10.00 -6.47
N ARG A 302 59.33 -10.47 -5.39
CA ARG A 302 59.79 -11.23 -4.18
C ARG A 302 61.28 -11.18 -3.76
N PRO A 303 61.62 -11.36 -2.46
CA PRO A 303 61.22 -12.49 -1.59
C PRO A 303 59.94 -12.27 -0.79
#